data_AF-M5JJQ7-F1
#
_entry.id   AF-M5JJQ7-F1
#
_cell.length_a   1.000
_cell.length_b   1.000
_cell.length_c   1.000
_cell.angle_alpha   90.00
_cell.angle_beta   90.00
_cell.angle_gamma   90.00
#
_symmetry.space_group_name_H-M   'P 1'
#
loop_
_entity.id
_entity.type
_entity.pdbx_description
1 polymer ?
#
loop_
_entity_poly.entity_id
_entity_poly.type
_entity_poly.pdbx_seq_one_letter_code
_entity_poly.pdbx_strand_id
1 'polypeptide(L)'
;SWALRAPGTRRWRSTGRRSRAWWLADIQLADGSSGIDAVNEILQNDAIPVIFITAFPERLLTGERPEPTFLVTKPFNPDMVKALISQALFFEEASQVAA
;
A
#
# COMPACT_ATOMS: atom_id res chain seq x y z
N SER A 1 28.01 17.87 -8.50
CA SER A 1 29.23 17.79 -7.70
C SER A 1 29.22 18.93 -6.71
N TRP A 2 29.07 18.64 -5.42
CA TRP A 2 29.45 19.52 -4.31
C TRP A 2 29.45 18.65 -3.04
N ALA A 3 30.60 18.56 -2.39
CA ALA A 3 30.81 17.79 -1.17
C ALA A 3 31.65 18.65 -0.23
N LEU A 4 31.01 19.22 0.80
CA LEU A 4 31.73 19.73 1.95
C LEU A 4 31.85 18.61 2.97
N ARG A 5 33.09 18.34 3.37
CA ARG A 5 33.57 17.17 4.09
C ARG A 5 33.76 17.56 5.56
N ALA A 6 33.02 16.93 6.46
CA ALA A 6 33.33 16.89 7.89
C ALA A 6 33.86 15.48 8.26
N PRO A 7 34.83 15.34 9.18
CA PRO A 7 35.40 14.05 9.52
C PRO A 7 34.56 13.34 10.60
N GLY A 8 34.15 12.09 10.36
CA GLY A 8 33.82 11.17 11.45
C GLY A 8 32.47 10.44 11.44
N THR A 9 31.62 10.54 10.42
CA THR A 9 30.32 9.83 10.43
C THR A 9 30.13 8.89 9.24
N ARG A 10 29.61 7.71 9.53
CA ARG A 10 29.31 6.61 8.60
C ARG A 10 28.61 7.15 7.35
N ARG A 11 29.19 6.79 6.21
CA ARG A 11 28.71 7.10 4.85
C ARG A 11 27.35 6.42 4.61
N TRP A 12 26.25 7.09 4.93
CA TRP A 12 24.95 6.73 4.39
C TRP A 12 24.83 7.36 3.00
N ARG A 13 24.94 6.52 1.97
CA ARG A 13 24.56 6.90 0.61
C ARG A 13 23.06 6.65 0.49
N SER A 14 22.24 7.69 0.59
CA SER A 14 20.90 7.62 -0.01
C SER A 14 21.08 7.78 -1.52
N THR A 15 21.17 6.66 -2.24
CA THR A 15 20.77 6.68 -3.65
C THR A 15 19.28 6.97 -3.64
N GLY A 16 18.90 8.16 -4.12
CA GLY A 16 17.51 8.56 -4.23
C GLY A 16 16.71 7.51 -5.01
N ARG A 17 16.02 6.65 -4.28
CA ARG A 17 14.70 6.15 -4.65
C ARG A 17 13.79 6.74 -3.61
N ARG A 18 12.84 7.58 -4.03
CA ARG A 18 11.68 7.91 -3.20
C ARG A 18 11.08 6.55 -2.83
N SER A 19 11.24 6.12 -1.59
CA SER A 19 10.63 4.88 -1.10
C SER A 19 9.15 5.16 -0.95
N ARG A 20 8.39 4.98 -2.03
CA ARG A 20 6.92 4.97 -1.97
C ARG A 20 6.51 3.81 -1.09
N ALA A 21 5.88 4.12 0.03
CA ALA A 21 5.31 3.13 0.93
C ALA A 21 4.01 2.61 0.33
N TRP A 22 3.76 1.31 0.47
CA TRP A 22 2.51 0.69 0.07
C TRP A 22 2.32 -0.57 0.92
N TRP A 23 1.06 -0.94 1.15
CA TRP A 23 0.69 -2.00 2.07
C TRP A 23 -0.11 -3.08 1.36
N LEU A 24 0.04 -4.30 1.84
CA LEU A 24 -0.66 -5.47 1.34
C LEU A 24 -1.31 -6.16 2.53
N ALA A 25 -2.64 -6.21 2.53
CA ALA A 25 -3.42 -6.63 3.68
C ALA A 25 -4.39 -7.74 3.28
N ASP A 26 -4.49 -8.79 4.10
CA ASP A 26 -5.60 -9.73 3.97
C ASP A 26 -6.87 -9.09 4.53
N ILE A 27 -8.03 -9.40 3.95
CA ILE A 27 -9.31 -8.94 4.49
C ILE A 27 -9.69 -9.73 5.74
N GLN A 28 -9.39 -11.03 5.76
CA GLN A 28 -9.73 -11.92 6.86
C GLN A 28 -8.45 -12.42 7.51
N LEU A 29 -8.18 -11.97 8.73
CA LEU A 29 -7.00 -12.40 9.47
C LEU A 29 -7.22 -13.77 10.12
N ALA A 30 -6.12 -14.42 10.50
CA ALA A 30 -6.13 -15.79 11.03
C ALA A 30 -6.93 -15.95 12.34
N ASP A 31 -7.08 -14.86 13.09
CA ASP A 31 -7.86 -14.79 14.33
C ASP A 31 -9.36 -14.47 14.09
N GLY A 32 -9.79 -14.34 12.83
CA GLY A 32 -11.16 -13.96 12.50
C GLY A 32 -11.42 -12.46 12.50
N SER A 33 -10.44 -11.63 12.83
CA SER A 33 -10.58 -10.17 12.80
C SER A 33 -10.52 -9.60 11.36
N SER A 34 -10.98 -8.36 11.19
CA SER A 34 -11.02 -7.69 9.89
C SER A 34 -9.73 -6.92 9.62
N GLY A 35 -9.04 -7.28 8.55
CA GLY A 35 -7.88 -6.52 8.10
C GLY A 35 -8.24 -5.15 7.51
N ILE A 36 -9.48 -4.96 7.05
CA ILE A 36 -9.98 -3.64 6.63
C ILE A 36 -10.02 -2.70 7.84
N ASP A 37 -10.60 -3.17 8.94
CA ASP A 37 -10.72 -2.37 10.15
C ASP A 37 -9.32 -2.05 10.72
N ALA A 38 -8.41 -3.03 10.72
CA ALA A 38 -7.02 -2.83 11.14
C ALA A 38 -6.26 -1.82 10.25
N VAL A 39 -6.44 -1.88 8.93
CA VAL A 39 -5.83 -0.91 8.00
C VAL A 39 -6.39 0.49 8.23
N ASN A 40 -7.70 0.63 8.41
CA ASN A 40 -8.33 1.93 8.66
C ASN A 40 -7.81 2.59 9.94
N GLU A 41 -7.51 1.79 10.98
CA GLU A 41 -6.87 2.29 12.20
C GLU A 41 -5.46 2.85 11.93
N ILE A 42 -4.72 2.22 11.02
CA ILE A 42 -3.34 2.62 10.74
C ILE A 42 -3.28 3.81 9.76
N LEU A 43 -4.18 3.88 8.79
CA LEU A 43 -4.25 4.98 7.81
C LEU A 43 -4.80 6.30 8.39
N GLN A 44 -5.12 6.37 9.69
CA GLN A 44 -5.66 7.58 10.33
C GLN A 44 -4.79 8.83 10.09
N ASN A 45 -3.49 8.67 9.91
CA ASN A 45 -2.54 9.79 9.80
C ASN A 45 -1.92 9.95 8.40
N ASP A 46 -1.88 8.89 7.59
CA ASP A 46 -1.19 8.88 6.30
C ASP A 46 -2.01 8.14 5.23
N ALA A 47 -2.19 8.77 4.07
CA ALA A 47 -2.85 8.18 2.91
C ALA A 47 -1.89 7.28 2.13
N ILE A 48 -1.55 6.12 2.71
CA ILE A 48 -0.69 5.11 2.07
C ILE A 48 -1.56 4.17 1.22
N PRO A 49 -1.20 3.89 -0.04
CA PRO A 49 -1.95 2.94 -0.86
C PRO A 49 -1.97 1.53 -0.24
N VAL A 50 -3.15 0.95 -0.15
CA VAL A 50 -3.35 -0.41 0.37
C VAL A 50 -4.01 -1.28 -0.69
N ILE A 51 -3.42 -2.45 -0.90
CA ILE A 51 -3.96 -3.50 -1.78
C ILE A 51 -4.46 -4.63 -0.90
N PHE A 52 -5.75 -4.87 -0.95
CA PHE A 52 -6.37 -5.96 -0.21
C PHE A 52 -6.27 -7.27 -0.97
N ILE A 53 -6.06 -8.36 -0.24
CA ILE A 53 -6.08 -9.72 -0.78
C ILE A 53 -7.14 -10.53 -0.03
N THR A 54 -7.92 -11.33 -0.73
CA THR A 54 -8.93 -12.22 -0.11
C THR A 54 -9.14 -13.49 -0.92
N ALA A 55 -9.59 -14.56 -0.26
CA ALA A 55 -10.11 -15.75 -0.93
C ALA A 55 -11.64 -15.70 -1.14
N PHE A 56 -12.33 -14.70 -0.58
CA PHE A 56 -13.79 -14.59 -0.54
C PHE A 56 -14.25 -13.16 -0.92
N PRO A 57 -14.06 -12.73 -2.19
CA PRO A 57 -14.44 -11.39 -2.64
C PRO A 57 -15.94 -11.13 -2.51
N GLU A 58 -16.78 -12.15 -2.61
CA GLU A 58 -18.23 -12.06 -2.51
C GLU A 58 -18.71 -11.50 -1.16
N ARG A 59 -17.89 -11.61 -0.11
CA ARG A 59 -18.21 -11.04 1.22
C ARG A 59 -18.15 -9.51 1.24
N LEU A 60 -17.53 -8.89 0.25
CA LEU A 60 -17.50 -7.45 0.08
C LEU A 60 -18.70 -6.94 -0.74
N LEU A 61 -19.43 -7.82 -1.41
CA LEU A 61 -20.59 -7.48 -2.24
C LEU A 61 -21.89 -7.31 -1.44
N THR A 62 -21.81 -7.19 -0.11
CA THR A 62 -22.98 -6.93 0.74
C THR A 62 -23.41 -5.46 0.68
N GLY A 63 -22.51 -4.56 0.24
CA GLY A 63 -22.75 -3.11 0.21
C GLY A 63 -22.84 -2.44 1.58
N GLU A 64 -22.70 -3.19 2.68
CA GLU A 64 -22.74 -2.66 4.04
C GLU A 64 -21.44 -1.95 4.45
N ARG A 65 -20.34 -2.30 3.79
CA ARG A 65 -19.02 -1.69 4.00
C ARG A 65 -18.52 -1.08 2.69
N PRO A 66 -17.81 0.06 2.72
CA PRO A 66 -17.19 0.61 1.53
C PRO A 66 -16.22 -0.41 0.93
N GLU A 67 -16.31 -0.60 -0.39
CA GLU A 67 -15.42 -1.53 -1.10
C GLU A 67 -14.00 -0.95 -1.19
N PRO A 68 -12.95 -1.79 -1.03
CA PRO A 68 -11.59 -1.32 -1.20
C PRO A 68 -11.28 -0.94 -2.65
N THR A 69 -10.55 0.16 -2.85
CA THR A 69 -10.14 0.64 -4.18
C THR A 69 -9.27 -0.36 -4.95
N PHE A 70 -8.41 -1.11 -4.25
CA PHE A 70 -7.54 -2.12 -4.85
C PHE A 70 -7.73 -3.47 -4.16
N LEU A 71 -8.17 -4.47 -4.92
CA LEU A 71 -8.49 -5.81 -4.43
C LEU A 71 -7.90 -6.89 -5.34
N VAL A 72 -7.36 -7.94 -4.73
CA VAL A 72 -6.82 -9.13 -5.38
C VAL A 72 -7.46 -10.38 -4.79
N THR A 73 -8.02 -11.23 -5.66
CA THR A 73 -8.57 -12.52 -5.23
C THR A 73 -7.52 -13.62 -5.29
N LYS A 74 -7.47 -14.47 -4.27
CA LYS A 74 -6.66 -15.70 -4.25
C LYS A 74 -7.37 -16.84 -5.01
N PRO A 75 -6.64 -17.69 -5.75
CA PRO A 75 -5.22 -17.57 -6.07
C PRO A 75 -4.98 -16.45 -7.11
N PHE A 76 -3.89 -15.71 -6.96
CA PHE A 76 -3.59 -14.55 -7.81
C PHE A 76 -2.49 -14.82 -8.82
N ASN A 77 -2.59 -14.16 -9.97
CA ASN A 77 -1.51 -14.09 -10.95
C ASN A 77 -0.49 -13.03 -10.49
N PRO A 78 0.81 -13.35 -10.34
CA PRO A 78 1.84 -12.39 -9.97
C PRO A 78 1.90 -11.14 -10.86
N ASP A 79 1.60 -11.26 -12.16
CA ASP A 79 1.62 -10.12 -13.07
C ASP A 79 0.43 -9.19 -12.85
N MET A 80 -0.72 -9.72 -12.43
CA MET A 80 -1.87 -8.92 -12.00
C MET A 80 -1.55 -8.13 -10.72
N VAL A 81 -0.89 -8.76 -9.75
CA VAL A 81 -0.45 -8.08 -8.53
C VAL A 81 0.54 -6.96 -8.85
N LYS A 82 1.51 -7.19 -9.73
CA LYS A 82 2.45 -6.14 -10.18
C LYS A 82 1.72 -4.97 -10.83
N ALA A 83 0.76 -5.25 -11.70
CA ALA A 83 -0.02 -4.20 -12.38
C ALA A 83 -0.81 -3.34 -11.39
N LEU A 84 -1.45 -3.96 -10.40
CA LEU A 84 -2.20 -3.25 -9.35
C LEU A 84 -1.28 -2.41 -8.45
N ILE A 85 -0.11 -2.96 -8.07
CA ILE A 85 0.91 -2.17 -7.35
C ILE A 85 1.33 -0.96 -8.18
N SER A 86 1.63 -1.15 -9.46
CA SER A 86 1.98 -0.03 -10.33
C SER A 86 0.87 1.02 -10.37
N GLN A 87 -0.39 0.61 -10.56
CA GLN A 87 -1.53 1.54 -10.60
C GLN A 87 -1.72 2.31 -9.29
N ALA A 88 -1.66 1.61 -8.15
CA ALA A 88 -1.79 2.23 -6.82
C ALA A 88 -0.70 3.27 -6.56
N LEU A 89 0.55 2.96 -6.94
CA LEU A 89 1.68 3.86 -6.79
C LEU A 89 1.63 5.08 -7.73
N PHE A 90 0.93 5.00 -8.87
CA PHE A 90 0.69 6.15 -9.76
C PHE A 90 -0.49 7.02 -9.28
N PHE A 91 -1.50 6.42 -8.65
CA PHE A 91 -2.67 7.14 -8.13
C PHE A 91 -2.30 8.07 -6.96
N GLU A 92 -1.38 7.64 -6.09
CA GLU A 92 -0.81 8.49 -5.02
C GLU A 92 -0.21 9.79 -5.60
N GLU A 93 0.54 9.68 -6.70
CA GLU A 93 1.23 10.81 -7.33
C GLU A 93 0.24 11.82 -7.92
N ALA A 94 -0.88 11.36 -8.49
CA ALA A 94 -1.94 12.24 -9.00
C ALA A 94 -2.69 12.96 -7.86
N SER A 95 -2.93 12.28 -6.72
CA SER A 95 -3.61 12.87 -5.56
C SER A 95 -2.75 13.93 -4.86
N GLN A 96 -1.43 13.77 -4.83
CA GLN A 96 -0.49 14.75 -4.26
C GLN A 96 -0.29 16.00 -5.14
N VAL A 97 -0.54 15.90 -6.45
CA VAL A 97 -0.43 17.04 -7.39
C VAL A 97 -1.73 17.88 -7.44
N ALA A 98 -2.86 17.28 -7.07
CA ALA A 98 -4.16 17.93 -7.06
C ALA A 98 -4.54 18.57 -5.71
N ALA A 99 -3.76 18.34 -4.65
CA ALA A 99 -3.91 18.93 -3.32
C ALA A 99 -2.96 20.11 -3.11
#